data_AF-A0A0D6LHD7-F1
#
_entry.id   AF-A0A0D6LHD7-F1
#
_cell.length_a   1.000
_cell.length_b   1.000
_cell.length_c   1.000
_cell.angle_alpha   90.00
_cell.angle_beta   90.00
_cell.angle_gamma   90.00
#
_symmetry.space_group_name_H-M   'P 1'
#
loop_
_entity.id
_entity.type
_entity.pdbx_description
1 polymer ?
#
loop_
_entity_poly.entity_id
_entity_poly.type
_entity_poly.pdbx_seq_one_letter_code
_entity_poly.pdbx_strand_id
1 'polypeptide(L)'
;MDASEEAEARAKVRHLIQQAPTARPPEFVNPLEKIEQLLTCPICLDRYKQPKLLPCQHTFCYPCLESCADSLHRTLKCPECRAEHSIPYDGVKAFQTNYTLTGFLEIHLQATPDSAAEIEEYIHRNVLVAYDVKKSLSHSATTLFRGFLSVVRLTPSTHAGEQQLRG
;
A
#
# COMPACT_ATOMS: atom_id res chain seq x y z
N MET A 1 -31.80 39.39 13.44
CA MET A 1 -30.70 39.02 12.53
C MET A 1 -30.98 39.73 11.24
N ASP A 2 -30.11 40.67 10.88
CA ASP A 2 -30.29 41.53 9.72
C ASP A 2 -29.92 40.76 8.44
N ALA A 3 -30.67 40.96 7.36
CA ALA A 3 -30.39 40.34 6.06
C ALA A 3 -28.99 40.72 5.53
N SER A 4 -28.45 41.84 6.01
CA SER A 4 -27.07 42.29 5.75
C SER A 4 -26.02 41.34 6.35
N GLU A 5 -26.21 40.86 7.58
CA GLU A 5 -25.30 39.93 8.26
C GLU A 5 -25.25 38.57 7.56
N GLU A 6 -26.41 38.08 7.09
CA GLU A 6 -26.49 36.81 6.37
C GLU A 6 -25.81 36.89 5.00
N ALA A 7 -25.96 38.01 4.29
CA ALA A 7 -25.28 38.27 3.03
C ALA A 7 -23.76 38.32 3.21
N GLU A 8 -23.28 38.97 4.28
CA GLU A 8 -21.86 39.04 4.61
C GLU A 8 -21.29 37.67 5.02
N ALA A 9 -22.05 36.88 5.79
CA ALA A 9 -21.67 35.52 6.15
C ALA A 9 -21.54 34.61 4.91
N ARG A 10 -22.50 34.70 3.98
CA ARG A 10 -22.46 33.95 2.70
C ARG A 10 -21.29 34.39 1.81
N ALA A 11 -20.95 35.68 1.80
CA ALA A 11 -19.79 36.19 1.09
C ALA A 11 -18.48 35.68 1.70
N LYS A 12 -18.36 35.64 3.03
CA LYS A 12 -17.20 35.05 3.73
C LYS A 12 -17.05 33.56 3.43
N VAL A 13 -18.14 32.79 3.49
CA VAL A 13 -18.12 31.36 3.15
C VAL A 13 -17.68 31.15 1.70
N ARG A 14 -18.20 31.94 0.75
CA ARG A 14 -17.81 31.87 -0.66
C ARG A 14 -16.33 32.18 -0.86
N HIS A 15 -15.82 33.19 -0.15
CA HIS A 15 -14.41 33.56 -0.19
C HIS A 15 -13.51 32.44 0.33
N LEU A 16 -13.88 31.82 1.46
CA LEU A 16 -13.13 30.69 2.04
C LEU A 16 -13.10 29.47 1.11
N ILE A 17 -14.18 29.20 0.38
CA ILE A 17 -14.24 28.09 -0.60
C ILE A 17 -13.36 28.38 -1.83
N GLN A 18 -13.17 29.65 -2.18
CA GLN A 18 -12.40 30.08 -3.35
C GLN A 18 -10.91 30.28 -3.07
N GLN A 19 -10.50 30.28 -1.80
CA GLN A 19 -9.10 30.32 -1.42
C GLN A 19 -8.50 28.91 -1.54
N ALA A 20 -7.40 28.78 -2.27
CA ALA A 20 -6.61 27.55 -2.27
C ALA A 20 -6.12 27.27 -0.84
N PRO A 21 -6.17 26.02 -0.34
CA PRO A 21 -5.65 25.67 0.97
C PRO A 21 -4.20 26.16 1.09
N THR A 22 -3.94 27.08 2.02
CA THR A 22 -2.60 27.65 2.25
C THR A 22 -1.64 26.63 2.84
N ALA A 23 -2.18 25.55 3.42
CA ALA A 23 -1.43 24.38 3.80
C ALA A 23 -1.41 23.38 2.64
N ARG A 24 -0.21 22.97 2.22
CA ARG A 24 -0.05 21.73 1.43
C ARG A 24 -0.81 20.63 2.18
N PRO A 25 -1.74 19.89 1.55
CA PRO A 25 -2.31 18.71 2.16
C PRO A 25 -1.15 17.85 2.68
N PRO A 26 -1.21 17.27 3.90
CA PRO A 26 -0.22 16.28 4.28
C PRO A 26 -0.17 15.27 3.14
N GLU A 27 1.01 15.13 2.53
CA GLU A 27 1.17 14.25 1.37
C GLU A 27 0.61 12.90 1.78
N PHE A 28 -0.32 12.35 1.00
CA PHE A 28 -0.87 11.03 1.27
C PHE A 28 0.29 10.04 1.08
N VAL A 29 0.99 9.73 2.16
CA VAL A 29 2.05 8.75 2.15
C VAL A 29 1.38 7.40 2.19
N ASN A 30 1.58 6.60 1.15
CA ASN A 30 1.07 5.24 1.11
C ASN A 30 1.57 4.49 2.36
N PRO A 31 0.69 3.99 3.24
CA PRO A 31 1.10 3.31 4.46
C PRO A 31 2.05 2.13 4.21
N LEU A 32 1.92 1.47 3.05
CA LEU A 32 2.80 0.36 2.66
C LEU A 32 4.23 0.83 2.36
N GLU A 33 4.39 1.97 1.68
CA GLU A 33 5.72 2.55 1.42
C GLU A 33 6.42 2.94 2.72
N LYS A 34 5.65 3.48 3.67
CA LYS A 34 6.19 3.83 4.99
C LYS A 34 6.64 2.60 5.78
N ILE A 35 5.90 1.49 5.67
CA ILE A 35 6.32 0.21 6.26
C ILE A 35 7.59 -0.30 5.58
N GLU A 36 7.69 -0.23 4.25
CA GLU A 36 8.89 -0.69 3.54
C GLU A 36 10.14 0.07 3.94
N GLN A 37 10.03 1.40 4.12
CA GLN A 37 11.13 2.23 4.64
C GLN A 37 11.60 1.77 6.02
N LEU A 38 10.68 1.39 6.92
CA LEU A 38 11.02 0.88 8.26
C LEU A 38 11.68 -0.51 8.22
N LEU A 39 11.50 -1.26 7.13
CA LEU A 39 12.08 -2.58 6.89
C LEU A 39 13.33 -2.54 6.01
N THR A 40 13.82 -1.34 5.68
CA THR A 40 14.98 -1.13 4.81
C THR A 40 16.20 -0.72 5.63
N CYS A 41 17.33 -1.36 5.37
CA CYS A 41 18.59 -1.00 6.00
C CYS A 41 19.15 0.31 5.41
N PRO A 42 19.56 1.28 6.24
CA PRO A 42 20.06 2.57 5.76
C PRO A 42 21.44 2.51 5.09
N ILE A 43 22.15 1.37 5.17
CA ILE A 43 23.47 1.20 4.54
C ILE A 43 23.33 0.64 3.12
N CYS A 44 22.65 -0.50 2.95
CA CYS A 44 22.50 -1.13 1.64
C CYS A 44 21.25 -0.68 0.88
N LEU A 45 20.36 0.09 1.52
CA LEU A 45 19.09 0.56 0.95
C LEU A 45 18.21 -0.58 0.43
N ASP A 46 18.32 -1.73 1.08
CA ASP A 46 17.59 -2.96 0.79
C ASP A 46 17.05 -3.54 2.10
N ARG A 47 16.13 -4.49 2.01
CA ARG A 47 15.52 -5.14 3.18
C ARG A 47 16.60 -5.71 4.10
N TYR A 48 16.34 -5.61 5.40
CA TYR A 48 17.26 -6.08 6.43
C TYR A 48 17.62 -7.57 6.26
N LYS A 49 18.92 -7.87 6.23
CA LYS A 49 19.50 -9.22 6.20
C LYS A 49 20.21 -9.48 7.52
N GLN A 50 19.66 -10.38 8.33
CA GLN A 50 20.14 -10.70 9.69
C GLN A 50 20.35 -9.41 10.52
N PRO A 51 19.27 -8.71 10.90
CA PRO A 51 19.36 -7.41 11.55
C PRO A 51 20.09 -7.49 12.90
N LYS A 52 21.19 -6.74 13.03
CA LYS A 52 22.04 -6.65 14.22
C LYS A 52 21.86 -5.30 14.89
N LEU A 53 21.70 -5.34 16.21
CA LEU A 53 21.45 -4.19 17.06
C LEU A 53 22.74 -3.77 17.77
N LEU A 54 23.14 -2.52 17.55
CA LEU A 54 24.27 -1.91 18.25
C LEU A 54 23.86 -1.46 19.66
N PRO A 55 24.81 -1.24 20.60
CA PRO A 55 24.51 -0.72 21.93
C PRO A 55 23.80 0.65 21.93
N CYS A 56 23.91 1.43 20.85
CA CYS A 56 23.14 2.66 20.67
C CYS A 56 21.70 2.44 20.17
N GLN A 57 21.22 1.20 20.12
CA GLN A 57 19.89 0.76 19.66
C GLN A 57 19.59 0.95 18.15
N HIS A 58 20.56 1.35 17.33
CA HIS A 58 20.39 1.35 15.87
C HIS A 58 20.63 -0.05 15.28
N THR A 59 19.87 -0.39 14.25
CA THR A 59 19.86 -1.73 13.64
C THR A 59 20.34 -1.67 12.19
N PHE A 60 21.19 -2.62 11.81
CA PHE A 60 21.79 -2.73 10.48
C PHE A 60 21.88 -4.19 10.04
N CYS A 61 22.04 -4.46 8.74
CA CYS A 61 22.34 -5.82 8.29
C CYS A 61 23.69 -6.29 8.85
N TYR A 62 23.79 -7.56 9.23
CA TYR A 62 25.07 -8.19 9.56
C TYR A 62 26.19 -7.91 8.51
N PRO A 63 25.99 -8.18 7.20
CA PRO A 63 27.03 -7.93 6.19
C PRO A 63 27.40 -6.44 6.06
N CYS A 64 26.45 -5.54 6.30
CA CYS A 64 26.73 -4.10 6.27
C CYS A 64 27.61 -3.67 7.45
N LEU A 65 27.33 -4.19 8.65
CA LEU A 65 28.18 -3.92 9.81
C LEU A 65 29.56 -4.56 9.69
N GLU A 66 29.66 -5.74 9.08
CA GLU A 66 30.94 -6.39 8.79
C GLU A 66 31.81 -5.52 7.88
N SER A 67 31.20 -4.84 6.91
CA SER A 67 31.90 -3.89 6.02
C SER A 67 32.29 -2.58 6.70
N CYS A 68 31.56 -2.16 7.75
CA CYS A 68 31.86 -0.95 8.52
C CYS A 68 32.81 -1.18 9.70
N ALA A 69 33.13 -2.43 10.03
CA ALA A 69 33.94 -2.79 11.18
C ALA A 69 35.42 -2.47 10.95
N ASP A 70 36.04 -1.82 11.93
CA ASP A 70 37.49 -1.73 12.00
C ASP A 70 38.04 -2.98 12.68
N SER A 71 38.47 -3.94 11.87
CA SER A 71 39.03 -5.21 12.35
C SER A 71 40.33 -5.04 13.14
N LEU A 72 41.12 -3.99 12.84
CA LEU A 72 42.40 -3.75 13.49
C LEU A 72 42.19 -3.24 14.91
N HIS A 73 41.29 -2.26 15.07
CA HIS A 73 41.00 -1.64 16.35
C HIS A 73 39.86 -2.33 17.12
N ARG A 74 39.17 -3.30 16.49
CA ARG A 74 37.97 -3.96 17.03
C ARG A 74 36.91 -2.95 17.46
N THR A 75 36.69 -1.94 16.64
CA THR A 75 35.69 -0.90 16.87
C THR A 75 34.75 -0.76 15.69
N LEU A 76 33.55 -0.30 15.97
CA LEU A 76 32.52 -0.03 14.97
C LEU A 76 31.85 1.29 15.30
N LYS A 77 31.81 2.19 14.32
CA LYS A 77 31.13 3.48 14.43
C LYS A 77 29.74 3.38 13.81
N CYS A 78 28.71 3.69 14.57
CA CYS A 78 27.33 3.68 14.10
C CYS A 78 27.14 4.68 12.94
N PRO A 79 26.62 4.26 11.77
CA PRO A 79 26.38 5.17 10.66
C PRO A 79 25.32 6.25 10.92
N GLU A 80 24.39 6.01 11.85
CA GLU A 80 23.31 6.96 12.16
C GLU A 80 23.70 7.99 13.23
N CYS A 81 24.12 7.53 14.41
CA CYS A 81 24.42 8.44 15.53
C CYS A 81 25.92 8.70 15.75
N ARG A 82 26.80 8.06 14.98
CA ARG A 82 28.26 8.20 15.07
C ARG A 82 28.88 7.73 16.40
N ALA A 83 28.10 7.10 17.28
CA ALA A 83 28.61 6.47 18.49
C ALA A 83 29.57 5.32 18.13
N GLU A 84 30.64 5.16 18.92
CA GLU A 84 31.64 4.11 18.73
C GLU A 84 31.41 2.98 19.72
N HIS A 85 31.52 1.74 19.23
CA HIS A 85 31.27 0.54 20.00
C HIS A 85 32.40 -0.47 19.80
N SER A 86 32.84 -1.10 20.89
CA SER A 86 33.78 -2.22 20.80
C SER A 86 33.09 -3.43 20.19
N ILE A 87 33.76 -4.09 19.26
CA ILE A 87 33.30 -5.33 18.64
C ILE A 87 33.58 -6.48 19.63
N PRO A 88 32.62 -7.36 19.91
CA PRO A 88 32.83 -8.55 20.75
C PRO A 88 33.90 -9.48 20.18
N TYR A 89 34.40 -10.40 21.00
CA TYR A 89 35.44 -11.36 20.59
C TYR A 89 35.04 -12.21 19.37
N ASP A 90 33.78 -12.63 19.31
CA ASP A 90 33.22 -13.40 18.19
C ASP A 90 32.89 -12.54 16.96
N GLY A 91 33.32 -11.27 16.94
CA GLY A 91 33.11 -10.34 15.84
C GLY A 91 31.72 -9.73 15.79
N VAL A 92 31.40 -9.10 14.67
CA VAL A 92 30.13 -8.37 14.44
C VAL A 92 28.90 -9.27 14.59
N LYS A 93 29.01 -10.56 14.28
CA LYS A 93 27.89 -11.52 14.40
C LYS A 93 27.36 -11.65 15.83
N ALA A 94 28.18 -11.33 16.82
CA ALA A 94 27.83 -11.44 18.24
C ALA A 94 27.01 -10.26 18.78
N PHE A 95 26.82 -9.19 17.99
CA PHE A 95 25.78 -8.21 18.31
C PHE A 95 24.40 -8.88 18.34
N GLN A 96 23.53 -8.38 19.21
CA GLN A 96 22.19 -8.93 19.40
C GLN A 96 21.39 -8.84 18.10
N THR A 97 20.64 -9.90 17.78
CA THR A 97 19.72 -9.89 16.65
C THR A 97 18.42 -9.17 17.05
N ASN A 98 17.93 -8.26 16.21
CA ASN A 98 16.64 -7.61 16.44
C ASN A 98 15.50 -8.54 15.97
N TYR A 99 15.06 -9.44 16.85
CA TYR A 99 14.02 -10.43 16.54
C TYR A 99 12.65 -9.82 16.24
N THR A 100 12.34 -8.67 16.86
CA THR A 100 11.10 -7.93 16.57
C THR A 100 11.09 -7.49 15.11
N LEU A 101 12.19 -6.91 14.62
CA LEU A 101 12.34 -6.53 13.22
C LEU A 101 12.32 -7.75 12.30
N THR A 102 12.97 -8.85 12.68
CA THR A 102 12.89 -10.12 11.94
C THR A 102 11.44 -10.60 11.77
N GLY A 103 10.64 -10.55 12.83
CA GLY A 103 9.21 -10.90 12.75
C GLY A 103 8.43 -10.00 11.79
N PHE A 104 8.69 -8.70 11.79
CA PHE A 104 8.06 -7.78 10.82
C PHE A 104 8.51 -8.02 9.38
N LEU A 105 9.77 -8.37 9.16
CA LEU A 105 10.27 -8.73 7.83
C LEU A 105 9.54 -9.96 7.28
N GLU A 106 9.27 -10.96 8.12
CA GLU A 106 8.58 -12.20 7.76
C GLU A 106 7.09 -11.97 7.45
N ILE A 107 6.39 -11.18 8.27
CA ILE A 107 4.97 -10.84 8.03
C ILE A 107 4.81 -10.10 6.69
N HIS A 108 5.70 -9.15 6.40
CA HIS A 108 5.60 -8.37 5.16
C HIS A 108 6.00 -9.18 3.91
N LEU A 109 6.77 -10.26 4.04
CA LEU A 109 7.07 -11.17 2.92
C LEU A 109 5.84 -11.98 2.48
N GLN A 110 4.77 -12.03 3.28
CA GLN A 110 3.49 -12.62 2.90
C GLN A 110 2.59 -11.63 2.15
N ALA A 111 3.05 -10.40 1.88
CA ALA A 111 2.40 -9.39 1.04
C ALA A 111 3.00 -9.37 -0.38
N THR A 112 3.29 -10.54 -0.97
CA THR A 112 3.73 -10.68 -2.37
C THR A 112 2.63 -10.28 -3.38
N PRO A 113 2.94 -10.01 -4.66
CA PRO A 113 1.92 -9.86 -5.71
C PRO A 113 0.93 -11.04 -5.75
N ASP A 114 1.39 -12.25 -5.45
CA ASP A 114 0.53 -13.44 -5.35
C ASP A 114 -0.45 -13.31 -4.19
N SER A 115 0.01 -12.86 -3.01
CA SER A 115 -0.87 -12.57 -1.89
C SER A 115 -1.78 -11.36 -2.15
N ALA A 116 -1.35 -10.38 -2.94
CA ALA A 116 -2.16 -9.23 -3.31
C ALA A 116 -3.30 -9.68 -4.23
N ALA A 117 -3.03 -10.56 -5.19
CA ALA A 117 -4.05 -11.19 -6.04
C ALA A 117 -5.00 -12.08 -5.22
N GLU A 118 -4.50 -12.86 -4.26
CA GLU A 118 -5.33 -13.67 -3.35
C GLU A 118 -6.20 -12.79 -2.43
N ILE A 119 -5.67 -11.67 -1.94
CA ILE A 119 -6.39 -10.68 -1.15
C ILE A 119 -7.44 -9.96 -2.02
N GLU A 120 -7.10 -9.57 -3.25
CA GLU A 120 -8.03 -9.00 -4.23
C GLU A 120 -9.17 -9.98 -4.54
N GLU A 121 -8.85 -11.26 -4.76
CA GLU A 121 -9.84 -12.31 -4.98
C GLU A 121 -10.72 -12.52 -3.75
N TYR A 122 -10.14 -12.52 -2.54
CA TYR A 122 -10.89 -12.60 -1.29
C TYR A 122 -11.84 -11.41 -1.11
N ILE A 123 -11.37 -10.18 -1.37
CA ILE A 123 -12.19 -8.97 -1.32
C ILE A 123 -13.30 -9.03 -2.37
N HIS A 124 -13.00 -9.46 -3.60
CA HIS A 124 -13.98 -9.62 -4.65
C HIS A 124 -15.06 -10.65 -4.25
N ARG A 125 -14.65 -11.79 -3.69
CA ARG A 125 -15.52 -12.88 -3.24
C ARG A 125 -16.35 -12.53 -2.01
N ASN A 126 -15.80 -11.79 -1.04
CA ASN A 126 -16.43 -11.60 0.28
C ASN A 126 -16.99 -10.19 0.52
N VAL A 127 -16.46 -9.16 -0.14
CA VAL A 127 -16.83 -7.75 0.10
C VAL A 127 -17.64 -7.17 -1.06
N LEU A 128 -17.27 -7.44 -2.32
CA LEU A 128 -18.02 -6.94 -3.49
C LEU A 128 -19.30 -7.74 -3.77
N VAL A 129 -19.34 -9.03 -3.46
CA VAL A 129 -20.59 -9.82 -3.50
C VAL A 129 -21.62 -9.23 -2.50
N ALA A 130 -21.20 -8.69 -1.36
CA ALA A 130 -22.13 -8.04 -0.43
C ALA A 130 -22.72 -6.73 -0.97
N TYR A 131 -21.99 -6.02 -1.85
CA TYR A 131 -22.49 -4.84 -2.57
C TYR A 131 -23.46 -5.23 -3.69
N ASP A 132 -23.18 -6.31 -4.41
CA ASP A 132 -24.04 -6.77 -5.52
C ASP A 132 -25.31 -7.51 -5.02
N VAL A 133 -25.23 -8.20 -3.89
CA VAL A 133 -26.40 -8.77 -3.20
C VAL A 133 -27.34 -7.66 -2.69
N LYS A 134 -26.81 -6.54 -2.17
CA LYS A 134 -27.62 -5.37 -1.82
C LYS A 134 -28.28 -4.72 -3.04
N LYS A 135 -27.61 -4.72 -4.20
CA LYS A 135 -28.17 -4.23 -5.47
C LYS A 135 -29.25 -5.17 -6.00
N SER A 136 -29.12 -6.49 -5.85
CA SER A 136 -30.13 -7.46 -6.28
C SER A 136 -31.38 -7.45 -5.37
N LEU A 137 -31.21 -7.21 -4.06
CA LEU A 137 -32.33 -7.06 -3.11
C LEU A 137 -33.08 -5.72 -3.25
N SER A 138 -32.49 -4.68 -3.86
CA SER A 138 -33.18 -3.39 -4.08
C SER A 138 -34.00 -3.30 -5.37
N HIS A 139 -33.95 -4.31 -6.26
CA HIS A 139 -34.73 -4.31 -7.50
C HIS A 139 -36.12 -4.98 -7.40
N SER A 140 -36.50 -5.50 -6.22
CA SER A 140 -37.82 -6.14 -6.05
C SER A 140 -38.92 -5.22 -5.48
N ALA A 141 -38.66 -3.93 -5.25
CA ALA A 141 -39.59 -3.08 -4.48
C ALA A 141 -40.24 -1.90 -5.23
N THR A 142 -40.01 -1.68 -6.53
CA THR A 142 -40.66 -0.54 -7.21
C THR A 142 -40.96 -0.80 -8.68
N THR A 143 -42.19 -0.43 -9.05
CA THR A 143 -42.74 -0.24 -10.40
C THR A 143 -43.62 -1.37 -10.95
N LEU A 144 -44.70 -1.62 -10.21
CA LEU A 144 -46.04 -1.56 -10.80
C LEU A 144 -46.24 -0.17 -11.43
N PHE A 145 -46.01 0.02 -12.73
CA PHE A 145 -46.68 1.08 -13.52
C PHE A 145 -46.60 0.76 -15.02
N ARG A 146 -47.78 0.64 -15.63
CA ARG A 146 -48.18 0.63 -17.06
C ARG A 146 -47.17 1.33 -18.01
N GLY A 147 -46.96 0.96 -19.27
CA GLY A 147 -47.61 0.03 -20.19
C GLY A 147 -47.29 0.44 -21.65
N PHE A 148 -47.50 -0.51 -22.58
CA PHE A 148 -47.87 -0.33 -24.00
C PHE A 148 -46.83 -0.03 -25.12
N LEU A 149 -46.93 -0.89 -26.15
CA LEU A 149 -46.45 -0.87 -27.55
C LEU A 149 -44.95 -1.07 -27.81
N SER A 150 -44.47 -1.87 -28.78
CA SER A 150 -45.03 -2.91 -29.66
C SER A 150 -43.87 -3.38 -30.56
N VAL A 151 -43.77 -4.70 -30.83
CA VAL A 151 -43.43 -5.35 -32.12
C VAL A 151 -42.10 -4.91 -32.79
N VAL A 152 -41.09 -5.78 -32.95
CA VAL A 152 -40.91 -6.64 -34.15
C VAL A 152 -40.10 -7.90 -33.80
N ARG A 153 -40.58 -9.01 -34.36
CA ARG A 153 -40.06 -10.37 -34.30
C ARG A 153 -38.75 -10.56 -35.07
N LEU A 154 -37.93 -11.46 -34.54
CA LEU A 154 -37.04 -12.45 -35.17
C LEU A 154 -37.15 -12.62 -36.70
N THR A 155 -35.99 -12.71 -37.37
CA THR A 155 -35.73 -13.70 -38.43
C THR A 155 -34.27 -14.19 -38.40
N PRO A 156 -34.01 -15.49 -38.58
CA PRO A 156 -32.68 -16.07 -38.79
C PRO A 156 -32.35 -16.17 -40.29
N SER A 157 -31.08 -16.27 -40.68
CA SER A 157 -30.69 -16.70 -42.03
C SER A 157 -29.35 -17.43 -42.02
N THR A 158 -29.43 -18.68 -42.47
CA THR A 158 -28.38 -19.67 -42.73
C THR A 158 -27.98 -19.67 -44.21
N HIS A 159 -26.67 -19.73 -44.51
CA HIS A 159 -26.06 -20.42 -45.67
C HIS A 159 -24.52 -20.29 -45.51
N ALA A 160 -23.74 -21.31 -45.14
CA ALA A 160 -23.34 -22.55 -45.83
C ALA A 160 -22.14 -22.39 -46.80
N GLY A 161 -21.03 -23.10 -46.45
CA GLY A 161 -19.97 -23.67 -47.32
C GLY A 161 -19.06 -22.70 -48.08
N GLU A 162 -17.84 -23.00 -48.49
CA GLU A 162 -16.92 -24.14 -48.34
C GLU A 162 -15.62 -23.76 -49.11
N GLN A 163 -14.50 -24.41 -48.76
CA GLN A 163 -13.33 -24.72 -49.63
C GLN A 163 -12.22 -23.68 -49.97
N GLN A 164 -11.06 -23.84 -49.32
CA GLN A 164 -9.87 -24.58 -49.80
C GLN A 164 -9.15 -24.16 -51.13
N LEU A 165 -7.83 -23.89 -51.00
CA LEU A 165 -6.69 -24.03 -51.95
C LEU A 165 -6.21 -22.86 -52.87
N ARG A 166 -4.90 -22.58 -52.66
CA ARG A 166 -3.82 -22.20 -53.60
C ARG A 166 -3.78 -20.80 -54.23
N GLY A 167 -2.68 -20.13 -53.93
CA GLY A 167 -2.00 -19.09 -54.70
C GLY A 167 -0.61 -18.93 -54.12
#